data_AF-A0A9E8HKD7-F1
#
_entry.id   AF-A0A9E8HKD7-F1
#
_cell.length_a   1.000
_cell.length_b   1.000
_cell.length_c   1.000
_cell.angle_alpha   90.00
_cell.angle_beta   90.00
_cell.angle_gamma   90.00
#
_symmetry.space_group_name_H-M   'P 1'
#
loop_
_entity.id
_entity.type
_entity.pdbx_description
1 polymer ?
#
loop_
_entity_poly.entity_id
_entity_poly.type
_entity_poly.pdbx_seq_one_letter_code
_entity_poly.pdbx_strand_id
1 'polypeptide(L)'
;MSVENLVQQSNNHDSRGVLTAGTYDKQTIDTEALFSDEVTGALSTIRDYIRYAISCFNQADVFYGHGTDNSWDEAVQLVLNTVHLPWDMSDVVMDSHLTQAERALILAKLRSRVVDRVPSAYLMREAWFMGLPFYVDERVLVPRSPIAELIENGFQPWLNAGPITDILDLCTGSGCIGIASALVFPDADVDLVDLSKDALDVAAINIKKHDLSDRVKLIQSDVFEHVTKRYQVIVSNPPYVDAKDISEMPQEFHNEPQMGLAAGPDGLDIVRKILARARQHLTNDGILIVETGNSWAALELAYPDVPFTWIEFEHGGHGVFIITAEELDQYQAQLS
;
A
#
# COMPACT_ATOMS: atom_id res chain seq x y z
N MET A 1 -0.11 -6.39 4.86
CA MET A 1 -0.79 -7.69 4.60
C MET A 1 -1.03 -7.83 3.11
N SER A 2 -0.57 -8.90 2.47
CA SER A 2 -0.87 -9.17 1.04
C SER A 2 -2.35 -9.50 0.86
N VAL A 3 -2.87 -9.25 -0.36
CA VAL A 3 -4.31 -9.35 -0.69
C VAL A 3 -4.90 -10.74 -0.42
N GLU A 4 -4.08 -11.80 -0.51
CA GLU A 4 -4.51 -13.18 -0.22
C GLU A 4 -4.43 -13.59 1.26
N ASN A 5 -3.61 -12.93 2.10
CA ASN A 5 -3.61 -13.25 3.54
C ASN A 5 -4.97 -12.95 4.19
N LEU A 6 -5.74 -12.02 3.60
CA LEU A 6 -7.13 -11.74 3.99
C LEU A 6 -8.11 -12.82 3.50
N VAL A 7 -7.80 -13.50 2.39
CA VAL A 7 -8.60 -14.62 1.85
C VAL A 7 -8.36 -15.92 2.62
N GLN A 8 -7.17 -16.13 3.17
CA GLN A 8 -6.89 -17.32 3.99
C GLN A 8 -7.33 -17.18 5.46
N GLN A 9 -7.29 -15.98 6.04
CA GLN A 9 -7.78 -15.76 7.41
C GLN A 9 -9.31 -15.92 7.55
N SER A 10 -10.09 -15.79 6.47
CA SER A 10 -11.53 -16.08 6.50
C SER A 10 -11.85 -17.57 6.69
N ASN A 11 -10.87 -18.48 6.56
CA ASN A 11 -11.08 -19.92 6.58
C ASN A 11 -10.58 -20.62 7.86
N ASN A 12 -10.02 -19.92 8.86
CA ASN A 12 -9.33 -20.56 9.98
C ASN A 12 -9.69 -20.02 11.39
N HIS A 13 -10.97 -19.87 11.69
CA HIS A 13 -11.46 -19.78 13.08
C HIS A 13 -12.48 -20.87 13.38
N ASP A 14 -12.00 -21.92 14.08
CA ASP A 14 -12.81 -23.03 14.58
C ASP A 14 -13.23 -22.83 16.05
N SER A 15 -14.45 -23.30 16.33
CA SER A 15 -14.91 -23.89 17.59
C SER A 15 -15.33 -23.01 18.79
N ARG A 16 -16.41 -22.22 18.67
CA ARG A 16 -17.44 -22.08 19.73
C ARG A 16 -18.85 -21.80 19.17
N GLY A 17 -19.75 -22.77 19.33
CA GLY A 17 -21.21 -22.58 19.26
C GLY A 17 -21.78 -22.42 17.85
N VAL A 18 -22.11 -23.54 17.21
CA VAL A 18 -22.83 -23.59 15.93
C VAL A 18 -24.25 -23.01 16.11
N LEU A 19 -24.40 -21.71 15.81
CA LEU A 19 -25.59 -21.26 15.09
C LEU A 19 -25.26 -21.48 13.63
N THR A 20 -25.96 -22.43 13.00
CA THR A 20 -25.89 -22.67 11.56
C THR A 20 -26.05 -21.33 10.86
N ALA A 21 -24.97 -20.89 10.19
CA ALA A 21 -25.02 -19.75 9.29
C ALA A 21 -26.12 -20.05 8.28
N GLY A 22 -27.25 -19.36 8.41
CA GLY A 22 -28.22 -19.31 7.34
C GLY A 22 -27.47 -18.87 6.09
N THR A 23 -27.72 -19.55 4.98
CA THR A 23 -27.42 -19.03 3.65
C THR A 23 -28.08 -17.66 3.55
N TYR A 24 -27.34 -16.61 3.91
CA TYR A 24 -27.70 -15.24 3.61
C TYR A 24 -27.60 -15.14 2.10
N ASP A 25 -28.75 -15.24 1.45
CA ASP A 25 -28.94 -14.84 0.08
C ASP A 25 -28.32 -13.44 -0.04
N LYS A 26 -27.29 -13.25 -0.88
CA LYS A 26 -26.70 -11.93 -1.14
C LYS A 26 -27.77 -11.08 -1.82
N GLN A 27 -28.71 -10.55 -1.04
CA GLN A 27 -29.71 -9.61 -1.52
C GLN A 27 -28.95 -8.49 -2.20
N THR A 28 -29.27 -8.25 -3.47
CA THR A 28 -28.78 -7.08 -4.19
C THR A 28 -29.13 -5.86 -3.34
N ILE A 29 -28.11 -5.17 -2.83
CA ILE A 29 -28.31 -4.00 -1.97
C ILE A 29 -29.14 -2.98 -2.75
N ASP A 30 -30.26 -2.54 -2.18
CA ASP A 30 -31.02 -1.42 -2.72
C ASP A 30 -30.29 -0.12 -2.34
N THR A 31 -29.36 0.29 -3.20
CA THR A 31 -28.52 1.47 -2.99
C THR A 31 -29.34 2.75 -3.04
N GLU A 32 -30.44 2.80 -3.80
CA GLU A 32 -31.36 3.94 -3.81
C GLU A 32 -32.12 4.05 -2.49
N ALA A 33 -32.56 2.94 -1.91
CA ALA A 33 -33.16 2.94 -0.57
C ALA A 33 -32.16 3.41 0.51
N LEU A 34 -30.91 2.93 0.45
CA LEU A 34 -29.84 3.35 1.38
C LEU A 34 -29.54 4.86 1.31
N PHE A 35 -29.59 5.47 0.13
CA PHE A 35 -29.28 6.90 -0.02
C PHE A 35 -30.53 7.77 -0.21
N SER A 36 -31.71 7.28 0.20
CA SER A 36 -32.97 8.01 0.11
C SER A 36 -33.01 9.26 1.02
N ASP A 37 -33.80 10.26 0.62
CA ASP A 37 -33.96 11.51 1.38
C ASP A 37 -34.55 11.28 2.78
N GLU A 38 -35.40 10.25 2.94
CA GLU A 38 -35.96 9.88 4.24
C GLU A 38 -34.87 9.41 5.21
N VAL A 39 -34.01 8.49 4.76
CA VAL A 39 -32.94 7.92 5.57
C VAL A 39 -31.85 8.97 5.84
N THR A 40 -31.41 9.65 4.79
CA THR A 40 -30.31 10.62 4.89
C THR A 40 -30.72 11.90 5.62
N GLY A 41 -32.00 12.30 5.54
CA GLY A 41 -32.57 13.43 6.27
C GLY A 41 -32.67 13.22 7.78
N ALA A 42 -32.66 11.96 8.25
CA ALA A 42 -32.68 11.62 9.66
C ALA A 42 -31.30 11.72 10.35
N LEU A 43 -30.20 11.79 9.59
CA LEU A 43 -28.85 11.86 10.12
C LEU A 43 -28.45 13.31 10.42
N SER A 44 -27.86 13.55 11.58
CA SER A 44 -27.64 14.93 12.06
C SER A 44 -26.23 15.20 12.61
N THR A 45 -25.62 14.21 13.25
CA THR A 45 -24.32 14.34 13.94
C THR A 45 -23.23 13.53 13.28
N ILE A 46 -21.96 13.82 13.57
CA ILE A 46 -20.82 13.00 13.12
C ILE A 46 -21.02 11.53 13.51
N ARG A 47 -21.45 11.26 14.75
CA ARG A 47 -21.74 9.92 15.25
C ARG A 47 -22.81 9.20 14.41
N ASP A 48 -23.88 9.90 14.03
CA ASP A 48 -24.93 9.33 13.17
C ASP A 48 -24.35 8.83 11.84
N TYR A 49 -23.47 9.64 11.23
CA TYR A 49 -22.84 9.32 9.95
C TYR A 49 -21.80 8.20 10.04
N ILE A 50 -20.98 8.13 11.09
CA ILE A 50 -20.05 7.01 11.31
C ILE A 50 -20.84 5.70 11.48
N ARG A 51 -21.86 5.70 12.34
CA ARG A 51 -22.72 4.53 12.56
C ARG A 51 -23.47 4.13 11.29
N TYR A 52 -23.89 5.11 10.47
CA TYR A 52 -24.55 4.88 9.18
C TYR A 52 -23.61 4.30 8.14
N ALA A 53 -22.41 4.85 8.00
CA ALA A 53 -21.36 4.33 7.13
C ALA A 53 -21.08 2.85 7.38
N ILE A 54 -20.91 2.44 8.65
CA ILE A 54 -20.71 1.03 9.02
C ILE A 54 -21.87 0.15 8.53
N SER A 55 -23.11 0.63 8.65
CA SER A 55 -24.28 -0.12 8.17
C SER A 55 -24.27 -0.27 6.65
N CYS A 56 -23.91 0.78 5.93
CA CYS A 56 -23.77 0.74 4.48
C CYS A 56 -22.66 -0.22 4.05
N PHE A 57 -21.49 -0.15 4.69
CA PHE A 57 -20.35 -1.00 4.36
C PHE A 57 -20.64 -2.48 4.59
N ASN A 58 -21.23 -2.81 5.75
CA ASN A 58 -21.58 -4.20 6.08
C ASN A 58 -22.70 -4.74 5.17
N GLN A 59 -23.72 -3.94 4.85
CA GLN A 59 -24.76 -4.36 3.90
C GLN A 59 -24.19 -4.55 2.50
N ALA A 60 -23.26 -3.68 2.12
CA ALA A 60 -22.65 -3.69 0.80
C ALA A 60 -21.57 -4.77 0.63
N ASP A 61 -21.19 -5.47 1.71
CA ASP A 61 -20.12 -6.47 1.73
C ASP A 61 -18.84 -5.91 1.06
N VAL A 62 -18.46 -4.67 1.42
CA VAL A 62 -17.24 -4.04 0.90
C VAL A 62 -16.00 -4.78 1.41
N PHE A 63 -14.95 -4.83 0.60
CA PHE A 63 -13.67 -5.39 1.01
C PHE A 63 -12.77 -4.33 1.67
N TYR A 64 -12.04 -4.71 2.71
CA TYR A 64 -11.05 -3.87 3.41
C TYR A 64 -9.64 -4.38 3.13
N GLY A 65 -8.70 -3.47 2.86
CA GLY A 65 -7.34 -3.83 2.46
C GLY A 65 -6.50 -2.68 1.90
N HIS A 66 -7.08 -1.47 1.85
CA HIS A 66 -6.44 -0.25 1.35
C HIS A 66 -6.12 0.73 2.50
N GLY A 67 -5.68 0.20 3.65
CA GLY A 67 -5.27 0.98 4.83
C GLY A 67 -5.96 0.59 6.13
N THR A 68 -7.19 0.09 6.07
CA THR A 68 -7.94 -0.45 7.21
C THR A 68 -8.38 -1.88 6.93
N ASP A 69 -8.70 -2.64 7.98
CA ASP A 69 -9.15 -4.04 7.90
C ASP A 69 -10.59 -4.25 8.40
N ASN A 70 -11.25 -3.18 8.85
CA ASN A 70 -12.59 -3.24 9.43
C ASN A 70 -13.44 -2.02 9.09
N SER A 71 -14.77 -2.19 9.19
CA SER A 71 -15.77 -1.17 8.84
C SER A 71 -15.76 0.03 9.78
N TRP A 72 -15.40 -0.17 11.05
CA TRP A 72 -15.42 0.89 12.06
C TRP A 72 -14.33 1.92 11.77
N ASP A 73 -13.08 1.47 11.65
CA ASP A 73 -11.94 2.35 11.42
C ASP A 73 -12.06 3.08 10.09
N GLU A 74 -12.49 2.39 9.02
CA GLU A 74 -12.69 3.04 7.72
C GLU A 74 -13.80 4.09 7.77
N ALA A 75 -14.90 3.82 8.47
CA ALA A 75 -16.01 4.77 8.62
C ALA A 75 -15.59 6.01 9.42
N VAL A 76 -14.86 5.82 10.51
CA VAL A 76 -14.31 6.92 11.32
C VAL A 76 -13.39 7.77 10.45
N GLN A 77 -12.41 7.17 9.77
CA GLN A 77 -11.48 7.90 8.91
C GLN A 77 -12.21 8.66 7.81
N LEU A 78 -13.11 7.99 7.06
CA LEU A 78 -13.81 8.58 5.94
C LEU A 78 -14.67 9.78 6.37
N VAL A 79 -15.45 9.64 7.44
CA VAL A 79 -16.34 10.72 7.91
C VAL A 79 -15.53 11.89 8.44
N LEU A 80 -14.56 11.65 9.33
CA LEU A 80 -13.77 12.72 9.96
C LEU A 80 -12.88 13.45 8.95
N ASN A 81 -12.20 12.72 8.07
CA ASN A 81 -11.39 13.32 7.01
C ASN A 81 -12.22 14.22 6.10
N THR A 82 -13.45 13.81 5.78
CA THR A 82 -14.35 14.57 4.90
C THR A 82 -14.75 15.92 5.46
N VAL A 83 -14.78 16.05 6.78
CA VAL A 83 -15.09 17.32 7.47
C VAL A 83 -13.85 17.96 8.10
N HIS A 84 -12.65 17.51 7.70
CA HIS A 84 -11.37 18.05 8.13
C HIS A 84 -11.14 18.00 9.65
N LEU A 85 -11.61 16.93 10.31
CA LEU A 85 -11.44 16.71 11.73
C LEU A 85 -10.39 15.62 12.00
N PRO A 86 -9.57 15.77 13.05
CA PRO A 86 -8.58 14.78 13.42
C PRO A 86 -9.24 13.56 14.09
N TRP A 87 -8.60 12.40 13.98
CA TRP A 87 -9.13 11.13 14.51
C TRP A 87 -9.11 11.04 16.04
N ASP A 88 -8.24 11.80 16.70
CA ASP A 88 -8.04 11.82 18.16
C ASP A 88 -8.90 12.89 18.87
N MET A 89 -9.92 13.40 18.20
CA MET A 89 -10.84 14.38 18.74
C MET A 89 -11.67 13.84 19.92
N SER A 90 -12.11 14.74 20.82
CA SER A 90 -12.95 14.34 21.95
C SER A 90 -14.34 13.86 21.54
N ASP A 91 -14.92 12.93 22.30
CA ASP A 91 -16.29 12.42 22.12
C ASP A 91 -17.36 13.50 22.01
N VAL A 92 -17.18 14.64 22.68
CA VAL A 92 -18.12 15.77 22.64
C VAL A 92 -18.32 16.29 21.21
N VAL A 93 -17.28 16.25 20.38
CA VAL A 93 -17.37 16.72 19.00
C VAL A 93 -18.11 15.70 18.12
N MET A 94 -18.09 14.40 18.46
CA MET A 94 -18.85 13.37 17.73
C MET A 94 -20.37 13.64 17.77
N ASP A 95 -20.85 14.31 18.81
CA ASP A 95 -22.26 14.68 18.97
C ASP A 95 -22.59 16.05 18.36
N SER A 96 -21.62 16.72 17.71
CA SER A 96 -21.86 17.99 17.02
C SER A 96 -22.65 17.80 15.74
N HIS A 97 -23.51 18.78 15.45
CA HIS A 97 -24.32 18.78 14.23
C HIS A 97 -23.48 19.14 13.02
N LEU A 98 -23.62 18.33 11.97
CA LEU A 98 -23.06 18.64 10.66
C LEU A 98 -23.94 19.66 9.93
N THR A 99 -23.29 20.58 9.24
CA THR A 99 -23.92 21.47 8.26
C THR A 99 -24.44 20.68 7.06
N GLN A 100 -25.39 21.26 6.32
CA GLN A 100 -25.94 20.59 5.14
C GLN A 100 -24.88 20.29 4.06
N ALA A 101 -23.87 21.15 3.92
CA ALA A 101 -22.77 20.94 2.97
C ALA A 101 -21.90 19.73 3.36
N GLU A 102 -21.51 19.62 4.63
CA GLU A 102 -20.73 18.48 5.14
C GLU A 102 -21.50 17.16 4.99
N ARG A 103 -22.79 17.17 5.32
CA ARG A 103 -23.67 16.00 5.12
C ARG A 103 -23.67 15.52 3.68
N ALA A 104 -23.83 16.45 2.73
CA ALA A 104 -23.82 16.12 1.31
C ALA A 104 -22.48 15.53 0.85
N LEU A 105 -21.35 16.06 1.33
CA LEU A 105 -20.01 15.55 1.01
C LEU A 105 -19.79 14.13 1.55
N ILE A 106 -20.18 13.87 2.80
CA ILE A 106 -20.07 12.53 3.41
C ILE A 106 -20.91 11.53 2.63
N LEU A 107 -22.17 11.86 2.31
CA LEU A 107 -23.05 10.96 1.56
C LEU A 107 -22.51 10.66 0.16
N ALA A 108 -21.96 11.67 -0.53
CA ALA A 108 -21.34 11.47 -1.85
C ALA A 108 -20.19 10.46 -1.78
N LYS A 109 -19.27 10.62 -0.81
CA LYS A 109 -18.16 9.68 -0.63
C LYS A 109 -18.62 8.29 -0.19
N LEU A 110 -19.58 8.19 0.73
CA LEU A 110 -20.16 6.92 1.12
C LEU A 110 -20.80 6.19 -0.06
N ARG A 111 -21.52 6.92 -0.92
CA ARG A 111 -22.11 6.37 -2.13
C ARG A 111 -21.03 5.83 -3.06
N SER A 112 -19.97 6.60 -3.34
CA SER A 112 -18.86 6.12 -4.17
C SER A 112 -18.13 4.91 -3.55
N ARG A 113 -17.96 4.88 -2.23
CA ARG A 113 -17.35 3.73 -1.55
C ARG A 113 -18.18 2.45 -1.69
N VAL A 114 -19.50 2.58 -1.57
CA VAL A 114 -20.47 1.46 -1.56
C VAL A 114 -20.81 0.98 -2.96
N VAL A 115 -21.06 1.91 -3.88
CA VAL A 115 -21.56 1.62 -5.24
C VAL A 115 -20.41 1.39 -6.20
N ASP A 116 -19.47 2.33 -6.24
CA ASP A 116 -18.37 2.34 -7.20
C ASP A 116 -17.14 1.57 -6.67
N ARG A 117 -17.20 1.12 -5.42
CA ARG A 117 -16.12 0.38 -4.73
C ARG A 117 -14.79 1.14 -4.68
N VAL A 118 -14.83 2.47 -4.73
CA VAL A 118 -13.63 3.30 -4.69
C VAL A 118 -12.97 3.18 -3.32
N PRO A 119 -11.68 2.81 -3.23
CA PRO A 119 -10.95 2.76 -1.96
C PRO A 119 -11.08 4.07 -1.17
N SER A 120 -11.32 3.95 0.14
CA SER A 120 -11.50 5.11 1.01
C SER A 120 -10.28 6.04 1.01
N ALA A 121 -9.06 5.50 0.84
CA ALA A 121 -7.84 6.29 0.68
C ALA A 121 -7.91 7.29 -0.50
N TYR A 122 -8.49 6.90 -1.65
CA TYR A 122 -8.66 7.80 -2.79
C TYR A 122 -9.76 8.83 -2.56
N LEU A 123 -10.86 8.45 -1.88
CA LEU A 123 -11.91 9.37 -1.47
C LEU A 123 -11.42 10.43 -0.46
N MET A 124 -10.43 10.06 0.36
CA MET A 124 -9.78 10.95 1.33
C MET A 124 -8.57 11.69 0.74
N ARG A 125 -8.06 11.25 -0.42
CA ARG A 125 -6.78 11.69 -1.02
C ARG A 125 -5.59 11.54 -0.06
N GLU A 126 -5.66 10.56 0.83
CA GLU A 126 -4.66 10.34 1.88
C GLU A 126 -4.59 8.86 2.27
N ALA A 127 -3.37 8.38 2.49
CA ALA A 127 -3.05 7.07 3.04
C ALA A 127 -1.90 7.18 4.03
N TRP A 128 -1.81 6.22 4.96
CA TRP A 128 -0.76 6.20 5.98
C TRP A 128 0.26 5.11 5.69
N PHE A 129 1.55 5.43 5.86
CA PHE A 129 2.65 4.49 5.75
C PHE A 129 3.70 4.84 6.80
N MET A 130 4.12 3.87 7.62
CA MET A 130 5.09 4.09 8.71
C MET A 130 4.67 5.25 9.64
N GLY A 131 3.38 5.36 9.97
CA GLY A 131 2.85 6.46 10.79
C GLY A 131 2.91 7.86 10.14
N LEU A 132 3.17 7.95 8.83
CA LEU A 132 3.26 9.19 8.07
C LEU A 132 2.13 9.29 7.03
N PRO A 133 1.51 10.47 6.85
CA PRO A 133 0.46 10.67 5.86
C PRO A 133 1.03 10.98 4.46
N PHE A 134 0.51 10.31 3.45
CA PHE A 134 0.85 10.49 2.04
C PHE A 134 -0.38 10.81 1.22
N TYR A 135 -0.27 11.80 0.33
CA TYR A 135 -1.27 12.03 -0.71
C TYR A 135 -1.27 10.85 -1.68
N VAL A 136 -2.47 10.36 -2.01
CA VAL A 136 -2.69 9.28 -2.97
C VAL A 136 -3.92 9.56 -3.83
N ASP A 137 -3.87 9.08 -5.06
CA ASP A 137 -5.01 9.03 -5.98
C ASP A 137 -4.86 7.84 -6.93
N GLU A 138 -5.79 7.71 -7.88
CA GLU A 138 -5.94 6.56 -8.77
C GLU A 138 -4.72 6.35 -9.70
N ARG A 139 -3.74 7.25 -9.67
CA ARG A 139 -2.47 7.14 -10.43
C ARG A 139 -1.44 6.25 -9.75
N VAL A 140 -1.59 5.92 -8.46
CA VAL A 140 -0.63 5.13 -7.67
C VAL A 140 -1.35 4.08 -6.84
N LEU A 141 -0.64 3.03 -6.40
CA LEU A 141 -1.18 2.09 -5.41
C LEU A 141 -1.33 2.76 -4.04
N VAL A 142 -2.32 2.30 -3.27
CA VAL A 142 -2.44 2.66 -1.85
C VAL A 142 -1.31 2.00 -1.04
N PRO A 143 -0.46 2.78 -0.33
CA PRO A 143 0.64 2.26 0.49
C PRO A 143 0.23 1.16 1.47
N ARG A 144 0.92 0.02 1.41
CA ARG A 144 0.65 -1.17 2.26
C ARG A 144 1.84 -2.12 2.44
N SER A 145 3.05 -1.66 2.10
CA SER A 145 4.24 -2.50 2.10
C SER A 145 4.73 -2.80 3.53
N PRO A 146 5.06 -4.06 3.88
CA PRO A 146 5.69 -4.39 5.15
C PRO A 146 7.12 -3.84 5.29
N ILE A 147 7.73 -3.34 4.21
CA ILE A 147 9.06 -2.71 4.23
C ILE A 147 9.13 -1.53 5.23
N ALA A 148 7.99 -0.94 5.63
CA ALA A 148 7.92 0.05 6.71
C ALA A 148 8.68 -0.41 7.98
N GLU A 149 8.52 -1.67 8.40
CA GLU A 149 9.16 -2.20 9.61
C GLU A 149 10.69 -2.34 9.44
N LEU A 150 11.15 -2.65 8.22
CA LEU A 150 12.58 -2.65 7.89
C LEU A 150 13.16 -1.24 7.92
N ILE A 151 12.42 -0.24 7.43
CA ILE A 151 12.83 1.17 7.47
C ILE A 151 12.91 1.65 8.92
N GLU A 152 11.90 1.36 9.75
CA GLU A 152 11.88 1.71 11.18
C GLU A 152 13.08 1.15 11.95
N ASN A 153 13.51 -0.06 11.60
CA ASN A 153 14.67 -0.72 12.18
C ASN A 153 15.99 -0.33 11.50
N GLY A 154 16.00 0.66 10.60
CA GLY A 154 17.18 1.15 9.92
C GLY A 154 17.88 0.10 9.05
N PHE A 155 17.11 -0.83 8.48
CA PHE A 155 17.57 -1.98 7.69
C PHE A 155 18.62 -2.85 8.41
N GLN A 156 18.60 -2.89 9.75
CA GLN A 156 19.47 -3.74 10.55
C GLN A 156 18.99 -5.19 10.53
N PRO A 157 19.91 -6.19 10.58
CA PRO A 157 21.36 -6.05 10.78
C PRO A 157 22.19 -5.95 9.47
N TRP A 158 21.56 -5.74 8.32
CA TRP A 158 22.22 -5.89 7.02
C TRP A 158 23.08 -4.69 6.59
N LEU A 159 22.89 -3.53 7.22
CA LEU A 159 23.74 -2.37 6.97
C LEU A 159 24.87 -2.24 7.99
N ASN A 160 26.09 -2.03 7.47
CA ASN A 160 27.28 -1.77 8.28
C ASN A 160 27.16 -0.48 9.09
N ALA A 161 27.95 -0.39 10.17
CA ALA A 161 28.05 0.83 10.97
C ALA A 161 28.63 1.99 10.14
N GLY A 162 27.85 3.06 9.97
CA GLY A 162 28.24 4.26 9.24
C GLY A 162 27.03 5.06 8.75
N PRO A 163 27.26 6.28 8.22
CA PRO A 163 26.18 7.04 7.61
C PRO A 163 25.72 6.38 6.31
N ILE A 164 24.40 6.33 6.12
CA ILE A 164 23.77 5.98 4.85
C ILE A 164 23.53 7.29 4.08
N THR A 165 24.14 7.42 2.91
CA THR A 165 24.13 8.63 2.07
C THR A 165 23.37 8.46 0.77
N ASP A 166 23.20 7.23 0.27
CA ASP A 166 22.58 6.99 -1.04
C ASP A 166 21.60 5.82 -0.99
N ILE A 167 20.31 6.13 -1.21
CA ILE A 167 19.21 5.16 -1.27
C ILE A 167 18.49 5.28 -2.61
N LEU A 168 18.11 4.14 -3.19
CA LEU A 168 17.28 4.05 -4.38
C LEU A 168 15.97 3.35 -4.05
N ASP A 169 14.84 3.97 -4.40
CA ASP A 169 13.51 3.36 -4.36
C ASP A 169 13.03 3.12 -5.81
N LEU A 170 13.01 1.87 -6.24
CA LEU A 170 12.53 1.45 -7.56
C LEU A 170 11.03 1.16 -7.50
N CYS A 171 10.32 1.49 -8.59
CA CYS A 171 8.86 1.35 -8.67
C CYS A 171 8.18 2.12 -7.55
N THR A 172 8.63 3.36 -7.32
CA THR A 172 8.35 4.16 -6.13
C THR A 172 6.86 4.49 -5.93
N GLY A 173 6.05 4.50 -7.00
CA GLY A 173 4.63 4.83 -6.93
C GLY A 173 4.39 6.20 -6.31
N SER A 174 3.77 6.21 -5.12
CA SER A 174 3.49 7.44 -4.35
C SER A 174 4.74 8.05 -3.69
N GLY A 175 5.89 7.37 -3.72
CA GLY A 175 7.12 7.78 -3.07
C GLY A 175 7.23 7.37 -1.60
N CYS A 176 6.26 6.63 -1.06
CA CYS A 176 6.17 6.41 0.39
C CYS A 176 7.39 5.68 0.99
N ILE A 177 7.92 4.67 0.32
CA ILE A 177 9.08 3.87 0.80
C ILE A 177 10.34 4.74 0.82
N GLY A 178 10.68 5.39 -0.30
CA GLY A 178 11.88 6.23 -0.37
C GLY A 178 11.78 7.51 0.48
N ILE A 179 10.61 8.13 0.59
CA ILE A 179 10.40 9.30 1.47
C ILE A 179 10.55 8.90 2.94
N ALA A 180 9.94 7.79 3.37
CA ALA A 180 10.09 7.28 4.73
C ALA A 180 11.58 6.96 5.02
N SER A 181 12.27 6.37 4.06
CA SER A 181 13.73 6.12 4.16
C SER A 181 14.51 7.43 4.34
N ALA A 182 14.21 8.48 3.57
CA ALA A 182 14.87 9.79 3.70
C ALA A 182 14.63 10.48 5.06
N LEU A 183 13.54 10.15 5.75
CA LEU A 183 13.22 10.66 7.09
C LEU A 183 13.98 9.89 8.19
N VAL A 184 14.15 8.56 8.03
CA VAL A 184 14.96 7.75 8.94
C VAL A 184 16.46 8.01 8.77
N PHE A 185 16.91 8.23 7.53
CA PHE A 185 18.30 8.49 7.19
C PHE A 185 18.47 9.97 6.79
N PRO A 186 18.73 10.89 7.75
CA PRO A 186 18.76 12.32 7.49
C PRO A 186 19.94 12.76 6.59
N ASP A 187 21.00 11.95 6.54
CA ASP A 187 22.18 12.18 5.69
C ASP A 187 22.05 11.59 4.28
N ALA A 188 20.94 10.88 3.99
CA ALA A 188 20.74 10.23 2.69
C ALA A 188 20.14 11.17 1.63
N ASP A 189 20.73 11.15 0.45
CA ASP A 189 20.10 11.51 -0.81
C ASP A 189 19.35 10.29 -1.36
N VAL A 190 18.07 10.47 -1.68
CA VAL A 190 17.20 9.39 -2.15
C VAL A 190 16.74 9.64 -3.57
N ASP A 191 16.91 8.66 -4.43
CA ASP A 191 16.30 8.68 -5.75
C ASP A 191 15.04 7.81 -5.75
N LEU A 192 13.94 8.40 -6.20
CA LEU A 192 12.68 7.72 -6.46
C LEU A 192 12.55 7.48 -7.96
N VAL A 193 12.45 6.22 -8.35
CA VAL A 193 12.37 5.80 -9.75
C VAL A 193 11.02 5.18 -10.05
N ASP A 194 10.40 5.64 -11.12
CA ASP A 194 9.20 5.00 -11.66
C ASP A 194 9.16 5.08 -13.19
N LEU A 195 8.47 4.14 -13.80
CA LEU A 195 8.17 4.17 -15.23
C LEU A 195 7.08 5.22 -15.53
N SER A 196 6.11 5.33 -14.62
CA SER A 196 4.93 6.17 -14.76
C SER A 196 5.23 7.61 -14.38
N LYS A 197 5.12 8.52 -15.35
CA LYS A 197 5.15 9.96 -15.07
C LYS A 197 4.05 10.38 -14.10
N ASP A 198 2.86 9.77 -14.22
CA ASP A 198 1.72 10.09 -13.38
C ASP A 198 1.98 9.72 -11.91
N ALA A 199 2.67 8.60 -11.66
CA ALA A 199 3.12 8.21 -10.33
C ALA A 199 4.18 9.19 -9.80
N LEU A 200 5.16 9.58 -10.62
CA LEU A 200 6.17 10.57 -10.22
C LEU A 200 5.56 11.94 -9.90
N ASP A 201 4.49 12.35 -10.59
CA ASP A 201 3.77 13.58 -10.28
C ASP A 201 3.06 13.49 -8.91
N VAL A 202 2.59 12.30 -8.49
CA VAL A 202 2.09 12.04 -7.13
C VAL A 202 3.25 12.05 -6.11
N ALA A 203 4.35 11.37 -6.40
CA ALA A 203 5.53 11.37 -5.54
C ALA A 203 6.07 12.80 -5.32
N ALA A 204 6.03 13.67 -6.34
CA ALA A 204 6.41 15.08 -6.21
C ALA A 204 5.55 15.84 -5.18
N ILE A 205 4.24 15.57 -5.12
CA ILE A 205 3.34 16.13 -4.11
C ILE A 205 3.79 15.69 -2.72
N ASN A 206 4.12 14.41 -2.56
CA ASN A 206 4.55 13.85 -1.28
C ASN A 206 5.93 14.34 -0.84
N ILE A 207 6.91 14.46 -1.76
CA ILE A 207 8.22 15.05 -1.47
C ILE A 207 8.04 16.46 -0.90
N LYS A 208 7.16 17.26 -1.50
CA LYS A 208 6.85 18.61 -1.02
C LYS A 208 6.10 18.58 0.32
N LYS A 209 5.14 17.67 0.51
CA LYS A 209 4.38 17.52 1.76
C LYS A 209 5.28 17.24 2.97
N HIS A 210 6.39 16.52 2.75
CA HIS A 210 7.35 16.14 3.79
C HIS A 210 8.61 17.03 3.82
N ASP A 211 8.64 18.14 3.07
CA ASP A 211 9.77 19.10 3.03
C ASP A 211 11.13 18.48 2.63
N LEU A 212 11.13 17.53 1.69
CA LEU A 212 12.32 16.77 1.28
C LEU A 212 12.87 17.11 -0.12
N SER A 213 12.44 18.23 -0.71
CA SER A 213 12.80 18.60 -2.09
C SER A 213 14.31 18.74 -2.35
N ASP A 214 15.11 18.96 -1.31
CA ASP A 214 16.57 19.12 -1.45
C ASP A 214 17.33 17.78 -1.51
N ARG A 215 16.75 16.70 -1.00
CA ARG A 215 17.42 15.38 -0.86
C ARG A 215 16.74 14.26 -1.63
N VAL A 216 15.47 14.43 -2.02
CA VAL A 216 14.71 13.39 -2.73
C VAL A 216 14.49 13.81 -4.18
N LYS A 217 14.98 13.00 -5.12
CA LYS A 217 14.95 13.27 -6.56
C LYS A 217 14.07 12.26 -7.29
N LEU A 218 13.36 12.73 -8.30
CA LEU A 218 12.51 11.90 -9.16
C LEU A 218 13.23 11.57 -10.47
N ILE A 219 13.19 10.31 -10.87
CA ILE A 219 13.77 9.83 -12.12
C ILE A 219 12.76 8.96 -12.86
N GLN A 220 12.37 9.36 -14.07
CA GLN A 220 11.55 8.52 -14.93
C GLN A 220 12.42 7.49 -15.65
N SER A 221 12.20 6.20 -15.39
CA SER A 221 13.06 5.11 -15.90
C SER A 221 12.32 3.77 -15.89
N ASP A 222 12.62 2.90 -16.88
CA ASP A 222 12.32 1.46 -16.76
C ASP A 222 13.40 0.84 -15.87
N VAL A 223 13.06 0.66 -14.59
CA VAL A 223 13.99 0.18 -13.56
C VAL A 223 15.30 0.98 -13.63
N PHE A 224 16.42 0.38 -14.05
CA PHE A 224 17.75 0.99 -14.02
C PHE A 224 18.14 1.81 -15.27
N GLU A 225 17.33 1.88 -16.33
CA GLU A 225 17.75 2.46 -17.62
C GLU A 225 18.34 3.87 -17.55
N HIS A 226 17.80 4.75 -16.72
CA HIS A 226 18.31 6.12 -16.50
C HIS A 226 19.00 6.30 -15.14
N VAL A 227 19.26 5.21 -14.42
CA VAL A 227 19.96 5.22 -13.13
C VAL A 227 21.46 5.12 -13.39
N THR A 228 22.25 6.04 -12.84
CA THR A 228 23.70 6.13 -13.15
C THR A 228 24.61 6.05 -11.93
N LYS A 229 24.08 6.26 -10.72
CA LYS A 229 24.85 6.18 -9.48
C LYS A 229 24.80 4.78 -8.86
N ARG A 230 25.62 4.60 -7.82
CA ARG A 230 25.61 3.43 -6.94
C ARG A 230 25.04 3.82 -5.59
N TYR A 231 24.38 2.87 -4.93
CA TYR A 231 23.62 3.07 -3.70
C TYR A 231 24.04 2.06 -2.64
N GLN A 232 23.89 2.45 -1.37
CA GLN A 232 24.06 1.53 -0.23
C GLN A 232 22.81 0.68 -0.03
N VAL A 233 21.63 1.24 -0.34
CA VAL A 233 20.35 0.54 -0.28
C VAL A 233 19.63 0.72 -1.61
N ILE A 234 19.24 -0.40 -2.21
CA ILE A 234 18.20 -0.42 -3.25
C ILE A 234 17.00 -1.12 -2.65
N VAL A 235 15.86 -0.44 -2.64
CA VAL A 235 14.58 -0.98 -2.18
C VAL A 235 13.58 -0.93 -3.33
N SER A 236 12.69 -1.92 -3.40
CA SER A 236 11.65 -1.97 -4.42
C SER A 236 10.42 -2.70 -3.91
N ASN A 237 9.25 -2.13 -4.17
CA ASN A 237 7.98 -2.84 -4.15
C ASN A 237 7.42 -2.88 -5.58
N PRO A 238 8.00 -3.71 -6.47
CA PRO A 238 7.59 -3.76 -7.86
C PRO A 238 6.20 -4.40 -7.99
N PRO A 239 5.52 -4.25 -9.13
CA PRO A 239 4.40 -5.12 -9.48
C PRO A 239 4.84 -6.58 -9.40
N TYR A 240 4.03 -7.42 -8.75
CA TYR A 240 4.32 -8.85 -8.57
C TYR A 240 3.10 -9.76 -8.69
N VAL A 241 1.91 -9.22 -8.98
CA VAL A 241 0.67 -10.01 -9.06
C VAL A 241 0.56 -10.64 -10.45
N ASP A 242 0.29 -11.94 -10.50
CA ASP A 242 0.09 -12.63 -11.75
C ASP A 242 -1.29 -12.31 -12.37
N ALA A 243 -1.43 -12.54 -13.67
CA ALA A 243 -2.64 -12.16 -14.42
C ALA A 243 -3.91 -12.92 -13.97
N LYS A 244 -3.78 -14.12 -13.38
CA LYS A 244 -4.91 -14.89 -12.86
C LYS A 244 -5.37 -14.32 -11.53
N ASP A 245 -4.43 -14.04 -10.63
CA ASP A 245 -4.72 -13.49 -9.31
C ASP A 245 -5.44 -12.14 -9.41
N ILE A 246 -5.04 -11.27 -10.36
CA ILE A 246 -5.73 -10.00 -10.62
C ILE A 246 -7.22 -10.20 -10.91
N SER A 247 -7.59 -11.26 -11.61
CA SER A 247 -9.00 -11.50 -11.98
C SER A 247 -9.87 -12.00 -10.82
N GLU A 248 -9.24 -12.48 -9.76
CA GLU A 248 -9.90 -12.98 -8.54
C GLU A 248 -9.90 -11.96 -7.40
N MET A 249 -9.25 -10.80 -7.60
CA MET A 249 -9.20 -9.74 -6.60
C MET A 249 -10.58 -9.14 -6.30
N PRO A 250 -10.80 -8.68 -5.06
CA PRO A 250 -11.99 -7.90 -4.70
C PRO A 250 -12.18 -6.65 -5.60
N GLN A 251 -13.43 -6.23 -5.77
CA GLN A 251 -13.81 -5.13 -6.68
C GLN A 251 -13.02 -3.83 -6.43
N GLU A 252 -12.71 -3.55 -5.17
CA GLU A 252 -11.96 -2.38 -4.74
C GLU A 252 -10.57 -2.28 -5.39
N PHE A 253 -9.86 -3.40 -5.61
CA PHE A 253 -8.52 -3.39 -6.21
C PHE A 253 -8.53 -3.04 -7.69
N HIS A 254 -9.66 -3.22 -8.38
CA HIS A 254 -9.78 -2.81 -9.79
C HIS A 254 -9.86 -1.29 -9.98
N ASN A 255 -9.98 -0.52 -8.89
CA ASN A 255 -9.83 0.94 -8.91
C ASN A 255 -8.37 1.39 -8.76
N GLU A 256 -7.42 0.48 -8.53
CA GLU A 256 -5.99 0.79 -8.52
C GLU A 256 -5.37 0.66 -9.93
N PRO A 257 -4.25 1.35 -10.22
CA PRO A 257 -3.62 1.28 -11.54
C PRO A 257 -3.11 -0.13 -11.84
N GLN A 258 -3.61 -0.75 -12.91
CA GLN A 258 -3.23 -2.12 -13.31
C GLN A 258 -1.72 -2.29 -13.54
N MET A 259 -1.03 -1.25 -14.03
CA MET A 259 0.42 -1.25 -14.21
C MET A 259 1.18 -1.46 -12.89
N GLY A 260 0.60 -1.03 -11.76
CA GLY A 260 1.17 -1.24 -10.43
C GLY A 260 0.99 -2.67 -9.91
N LEU A 261 0.11 -3.48 -10.51
CA LEU A 261 -0.22 -4.83 -10.03
C LEU A 261 0.41 -5.92 -10.91
N ALA A 262 0.29 -5.80 -12.24
CA ALA A 262 0.57 -6.89 -13.16
C ALA A 262 2.07 -7.09 -13.46
N ALA A 263 2.56 -8.32 -13.30
CA ALA A 263 3.96 -8.67 -13.55
C ALA A 263 4.15 -9.98 -14.32
N GLY A 264 3.59 -10.07 -15.53
CA GLY A 264 3.79 -11.24 -16.39
C GLY A 264 3.09 -12.51 -15.87
N PRO A 265 3.42 -13.68 -16.42
CA PRO A 265 2.72 -14.93 -16.12
C PRO A 265 3.01 -15.53 -14.75
N ASP A 266 4.18 -15.26 -14.17
CA ASP A 266 4.64 -15.79 -12.88
C ASP A 266 4.87 -14.70 -11.82
N GLY A 267 4.53 -13.44 -12.12
CA GLY A 267 4.72 -12.31 -11.22
C GLY A 267 6.16 -11.77 -11.15
N LEU A 268 7.10 -12.28 -11.96
CA LEU A 268 8.53 -12.01 -11.75
C LEU A 268 9.20 -11.12 -12.81
N ASP A 269 8.50 -10.66 -13.86
CA ASP A 269 9.11 -9.93 -14.98
C ASP A 269 10.01 -8.76 -14.52
N ILE A 270 9.51 -7.93 -13.60
CA ILE A 270 10.25 -6.79 -13.05
C ILE A 270 11.32 -7.24 -12.05
N VAL A 271 11.02 -8.22 -11.21
CA VAL A 271 11.97 -8.78 -10.22
C VAL A 271 13.20 -9.34 -10.93
N ARG A 272 13.02 -10.06 -12.05
CA ARG A 272 14.12 -10.56 -12.89
C ARG A 272 14.98 -9.44 -13.46
N LYS A 273 14.36 -8.36 -13.98
CA LYS A 273 15.10 -7.17 -14.44
C LYS A 273 15.91 -6.52 -13.31
N ILE A 274 15.33 -6.45 -12.10
CA ILE A 274 16.00 -5.89 -10.93
C ILE A 274 17.22 -6.74 -10.57
N LEU A 275 17.04 -8.06 -10.38
CA LEU A 275 18.12 -8.97 -9.99
C LEU A 275 19.29 -8.97 -11.00
N ALA A 276 18.98 -8.95 -12.30
CA ALA A 276 20.00 -8.95 -13.35
C ALA A 276 20.91 -7.71 -13.35
N ARG A 277 20.44 -6.58 -12.83
CA ARG A 277 21.12 -5.27 -12.93
C ARG A 277 21.51 -4.66 -11.58
N ALA A 278 20.88 -5.04 -10.48
CA ALA A 278 21.05 -4.43 -9.17
C ALA A 278 22.53 -4.34 -8.75
N ARG A 279 23.32 -5.39 -9.02
CA ARG A 279 24.73 -5.41 -8.65
C ARG A 279 25.54 -4.25 -9.22
N GLN A 280 25.23 -3.80 -10.44
CA GLN A 280 25.92 -2.70 -11.12
C GLN A 280 25.64 -1.35 -10.43
N HIS A 281 24.56 -1.27 -9.66
CA HIS A 281 24.09 -0.08 -8.96
C HIS A 281 24.24 -0.17 -7.43
N LEU A 282 24.79 -1.26 -6.88
CA LEU A 282 25.12 -1.34 -5.45
C LEU A 282 26.57 -0.96 -5.17
N THR A 283 26.80 -0.33 -4.03
CA THR A 283 28.14 -0.32 -3.41
C THR A 283 28.55 -1.74 -3.01
N ASN A 284 29.83 -1.97 -2.73
CA ASN A 284 30.30 -3.33 -2.38
C ASN A 284 29.66 -3.87 -1.10
N ASP A 285 29.33 -3.00 -0.15
CA ASP A 285 28.62 -3.35 1.10
C ASP A 285 27.11 -3.03 1.01
N GLY A 286 26.59 -2.85 -0.20
CA GLY A 286 25.20 -2.48 -0.41
C GLY A 286 24.25 -3.66 -0.36
N ILE A 287 22.97 -3.37 -0.12
CA ILE A 287 21.90 -4.38 -0.05
C ILE A 287 20.76 -4.07 -1.01
N LEU A 288 20.16 -5.13 -1.54
CA LEU A 288 18.93 -5.10 -2.30
C LEU A 288 17.79 -5.68 -1.46
N ILE A 289 16.68 -4.96 -1.36
CA ILE A 289 15.46 -5.35 -0.67
C ILE A 289 14.33 -5.32 -1.69
N VAL A 290 13.61 -6.42 -1.86
CA VAL A 290 12.49 -6.50 -2.83
C VAL A 290 11.29 -7.20 -2.22
N GLU A 291 10.13 -6.58 -2.34
CA GLU A 291 8.85 -7.22 -2.06
C GLU A 291 8.35 -7.99 -3.31
N THR A 292 8.01 -9.26 -3.14
CA THR A 292 7.44 -10.13 -4.17
C THR A 292 6.10 -10.73 -3.76
N GLY A 293 5.64 -10.46 -2.53
CA GLY A 293 4.39 -11.00 -2.00
C GLY A 293 4.28 -12.52 -2.18
N ASN A 294 3.19 -12.97 -2.81
CA ASN A 294 2.94 -14.39 -3.04
C ASN A 294 3.84 -15.03 -4.10
N SER A 295 4.48 -14.23 -4.95
CA SER A 295 5.39 -14.70 -6.01
C SER A 295 6.74 -15.18 -5.46
N TRP A 296 6.93 -15.16 -4.13
CA TRP A 296 8.13 -15.67 -3.46
C TRP A 296 8.44 -17.14 -3.82
N ALA A 297 7.41 -18.01 -3.85
CA ALA A 297 7.57 -19.42 -4.18
C ALA A 297 7.98 -19.62 -5.65
N ALA A 298 7.46 -18.78 -6.56
CA ALA A 298 7.88 -18.79 -7.95
C ALA A 298 9.34 -18.33 -8.09
N LEU A 299 9.78 -17.36 -7.26
CA LEU A 299 11.15 -16.87 -7.25
C LEU A 299 12.13 -17.96 -6.80
N GLU A 300 11.84 -18.66 -5.71
CA GLU A 300 12.67 -19.78 -5.24
C GLU A 300 12.77 -20.90 -6.28
N LEU A 301 11.67 -21.22 -6.95
CA LEU A 301 11.68 -22.22 -8.02
C LEU A 301 12.53 -21.77 -9.21
N ALA A 302 12.50 -20.48 -9.53
CA ALA A 302 13.26 -19.91 -10.64
C ALA A 302 14.77 -19.82 -10.36
N TYR A 303 15.15 -19.64 -9.08
CA TYR A 303 16.53 -19.44 -8.66
C TYR A 303 16.86 -20.27 -7.40
N PRO A 304 16.86 -21.62 -7.51
CA PRO A 304 16.94 -22.51 -6.35
C PRO A 304 18.28 -22.47 -5.60
N ASP A 305 19.34 -21.99 -6.25
CA ASP A 305 20.68 -21.92 -5.68
C ASP A 305 20.99 -20.53 -5.06
N VAL A 306 20.14 -19.53 -5.28
CA VAL A 306 20.36 -18.15 -4.82
C VAL A 306 19.88 -18.01 -3.37
N PRO A 307 20.72 -17.54 -2.43
CA PRO A 307 20.41 -17.53 -1.01
C PRO A 307 19.57 -16.29 -0.64
N PHE A 308 18.33 -16.22 -1.09
CA PHE A 308 17.42 -15.15 -0.67
C PHE A 308 17.17 -15.22 0.84
N THR A 309 17.42 -14.12 1.55
CA THR A 309 17.07 -14.00 2.96
C THR A 309 15.65 -13.46 3.06
N TRP A 310 14.67 -14.33 3.31
CA TRP A 310 13.27 -13.94 3.50
C TRP A 310 13.03 -13.34 4.89
N ILE A 311 12.39 -12.18 4.94
CA ILE A 311 12.15 -11.44 6.17
C ILE A 311 10.80 -11.82 6.77
N GLU A 312 10.81 -12.07 8.07
CA GLU A 312 9.61 -12.22 8.90
C GLU A 312 9.31 -10.88 9.58
N PHE A 313 8.03 -10.50 9.59
CA PHE A 313 7.56 -9.22 10.11
C PHE A 313 6.66 -9.42 11.33
N GLU A 314 6.80 -8.56 12.34
CA GLU A 314 5.97 -8.60 13.54
C GLU A 314 4.53 -8.15 13.25
N HIS A 315 4.35 -7.18 12.35
CA HIS A 315 3.04 -6.62 12.00
C HIS A 315 2.39 -7.26 10.76
N GLY A 316 2.95 -8.38 10.30
CA GLY A 316 2.44 -9.18 9.20
C GLY A 316 2.77 -8.61 7.81
N GLY A 317 2.66 -9.49 6.80
CA GLY A 317 3.27 -9.30 5.49
C GLY A 317 4.35 -10.37 5.28
N HIS A 318 4.64 -10.68 4.02
CA HIS A 318 5.59 -11.73 3.65
C HIS A 318 6.12 -11.48 2.25
N GLY A 319 7.05 -12.34 1.83
CA GLY A 319 7.61 -12.29 0.49
C GLY A 319 8.51 -11.07 0.28
N VAL A 320 9.13 -10.53 1.33
CA VAL A 320 10.22 -9.56 1.18
C VAL A 320 11.53 -10.32 1.37
N PHE A 321 12.42 -10.24 0.39
CA PHE A 321 13.76 -10.78 0.53
C PHE A 321 14.81 -9.68 0.61
N ILE A 322 15.93 -10.02 1.22
CA ILE A 322 17.18 -9.26 1.18
C ILE A 322 18.26 -10.11 0.51
N ILE A 323 19.06 -9.47 -0.34
CA ILE A 323 20.29 -10.05 -0.91
C ILE A 323 21.38 -8.98 -0.93
N THR A 324 22.59 -9.37 -0.53
CA THR A 324 23.75 -8.48 -0.46
C THR A 324 24.41 -8.31 -1.84
N ALA A 325 25.20 -7.26 -2.00
CA ALA A 325 26.02 -7.08 -3.20
C ALA A 325 27.03 -8.23 -3.39
N GLU A 326 27.57 -8.82 -2.32
CA GLU A 326 28.46 -9.98 -2.38
C GLU A 326 27.75 -11.24 -2.92
N GLU A 327 26.54 -11.51 -2.43
CA GLU A 327 25.73 -12.63 -2.94
C GLU A 327 25.35 -12.39 -4.41
N LEU A 328 24.96 -11.16 -4.78
CA LEU A 328 24.69 -10.84 -6.19
C LEU A 328 25.92 -11.03 -7.09
N ASP A 329 27.15 -10.75 -6.59
CA ASP A 329 28.39 -11.06 -7.31
C ASP A 329 28.59 -12.57 -7.48
N GLN A 330 28.38 -13.35 -6.41
CA GLN A 330 28.56 -14.80 -6.42
C GLN A 330 27.59 -15.50 -7.38
N TYR A 331 26.36 -14.99 -7.50
CA TYR A 331 25.28 -15.62 -8.26
C TYR A 331 24.95 -14.91 -9.58
N GLN A 332 25.77 -13.93 -10.01
CA GLN A 332 25.50 -13.11 -11.20
C GLN A 332 25.18 -13.93 -12.46
N ALA A 333 25.90 -15.03 -12.69
CA ALA A 333 25.70 -15.88 -13.87
C ALA A 333 24.33 -16.57 -13.92
N GLN A 334 23.68 -16.76 -12.77
CA GLN A 334 22.34 -17.34 -12.67
C GLN A 334 21.24 -16.28 -12.80
N LEU A 335 21.56 -15.04 -12.42
CA LEU A 335 20.64 -13.90 -12.41
C LEU A 335 20.62 -13.10 -13.74
N SER A 336 21.53 -13.40 -14.67
CA SER A 336 21.74 -12.64 -15.92
C SER A 336 20.82 -13.05 -17.07
#